data_AF-A0A7S1V4Y5-F1
#
_entry.id   AF-A0A7S1V4Y5-F1
#
_cell.length_a   1.000
_cell.length_b   1.000
_cell.length_c   1.000
_cell.angle_alpha   90.00
_cell.angle_beta   90.00
_cell.angle_gamma   90.00
#
_symmetry.space_group_name_H-M   'P 1'
#
loop_
_entity.id
_entity.type
_entity.pdbx_description
1 polymer ?
#
loop_
_entity_poly.entity_id
_entity_poly.type
_entity_poly.pdbx_seq_one_letter_code
_entity_poly.pdbx_strand_id
1 'polypeptide(L)'
;TWSDLKTEIQFSTEMVDVHLPGQVISDTIAHSRRFAKRDPPAASGGYLHHCDQIVYDDEKGTVDMIRGKPIVPDELYWCSMPAQFFEGIDNHQPLLEWAKTINKEELFRHGGRPAKVVIVEMFTAILWLHMG
;
A
#
# COMPACT_ATOMS: atom_id res chain seq x y z
N THR A 1 14.84 8.27 16.16
CA THR A 1 15.45 9.57 15.79
C THR A 1 15.38 9.76 14.28
N TRP A 2 15.73 10.94 13.75
CA TRP A 2 15.81 11.16 12.29
C TRP A 2 16.85 10.25 11.61
N SER A 3 17.94 9.92 12.33
CA SER A 3 18.94 8.97 11.83
C SER A 3 18.33 7.59 11.62
N ASP A 4 17.58 7.09 12.59
CA ASP A 4 16.93 5.77 12.50
C ASP A 4 15.95 5.73 11.32
N LEU A 5 15.17 6.79 11.11
CA LEU A 5 14.24 6.88 9.99
C LEU A 5 14.94 6.85 8.61
N LYS A 6 16.14 7.43 8.50
CA LYS A 6 16.95 7.33 7.27
C LYS A 6 17.54 5.94 7.05
N THR A 7 17.81 5.21 8.13
CA THR A 7 18.30 3.83 8.06
C THR A 7 17.21 2.87 7.62
N GLU A 8 16.00 3.03 8.18
CA GLU A 8 14.85 2.16 7.89
C GLU A 8 14.22 2.46 6.52
N ILE A 9 13.96 3.73 6.23
CA ILE A 9 13.42 4.16 4.93
C ILE A 9 14.60 4.76 4.18
N GLN A 10 15.33 4.01 3.37
CA GLN A 10 16.56 4.57 2.78
C GLN A 10 16.23 5.50 1.61
N PHE A 11 15.24 5.14 0.81
CA PHE A 11 14.87 5.82 -0.42
C PHE A 11 13.95 7.02 -0.18
N SER A 12 13.89 7.91 -1.17
CA SER A 12 12.88 8.96 -1.23
C SER A 12 11.59 8.39 -1.84
N THR A 13 10.92 7.53 -1.07
CA THR A 13 9.65 6.93 -1.47
C THR A 13 8.55 7.95 -1.35
N GLU A 14 7.89 8.29 -2.45
CA GLU A 14 6.76 9.21 -2.46
C GLU A 14 5.49 8.43 -2.22
N MET A 15 4.70 8.85 -1.23
CA MET A 15 3.40 8.27 -0.90
C MET A 15 2.31 9.04 -1.60
N VAL A 16 1.39 8.31 -2.24
CA VAL A 16 0.24 8.86 -2.96
C VAL A 16 -1.03 8.25 -2.42
N ASP A 17 -2.11 9.00 -2.55
CA ASP A 17 -3.46 8.58 -2.21
C ASP A 17 -4.23 8.23 -3.49
N VAL A 18 -4.85 7.06 -3.49
CA VAL A 18 -5.59 6.54 -4.64
C VAL A 18 -6.89 5.88 -4.20
N HIS A 19 -7.91 6.00 -5.04
CA HIS A 19 -9.13 5.20 -4.91
C HIS A 19 -8.98 3.92 -5.72
N LEU A 20 -8.92 2.77 -5.02
CA LEU A 20 -8.79 1.46 -5.64
C LEU A 20 -10.08 0.65 -5.49
N PRO A 21 -10.54 -0.06 -6.54
CA PRO A 21 -11.57 -1.07 -6.39
C PRO A 21 -11.14 -2.15 -5.40
N GLY A 22 -12.08 -2.65 -4.60
CA GLY A 22 -11.82 -3.74 -3.66
C GLY A 22 -11.17 -4.97 -4.30
N GLN A 23 -11.61 -5.32 -5.52
CA GLN A 23 -11.03 -6.44 -6.27
C GLN A 23 -9.54 -6.25 -6.53
N VAL A 24 -9.13 -5.05 -6.95
CA VAL A 24 -7.73 -4.72 -7.24
C VAL A 24 -6.87 -4.82 -5.98
N ILE A 25 -7.39 -4.39 -4.83
CA ILE A 25 -6.71 -4.51 -3.55
C ILE A 25 -6.48 -5.98 -3.20
N SER A 26 -7.54 -6.80 -3.27
CA SER A 26 -7.48 -8.23 -2.95
C SER A 26 -6.48 -8.96 -3.86
N ASP A 27 -6.59 -8.74 -5.18
CA ASP A 27 -5.72 -9.39 -6.16
C ASP A 27 -4.26 -8.96 -6.02
N THR A 28 -4.02 -7.68 -5.75
CA THR A 28 -2.67 -7.14 -5.55
C THR A 28 -1.99 -7.73 -4.32
N ILE A 29 -2.73 -7.83 -3.19
CA ILE A 29 -2.20 -8.47 -1.97
C ILE A 29 -1.98 -9.96 -2.21
N ALA A 30 -2.93 -10.66 -2.83
CA ALA A 30 -2.77 -12.07 -3.16
C ALA A 30 -1.55 -12.33 -4.06
N HIS A 31 -1.37 -11.50 -5.08
CA HIS A 31 -0.24 -11.56 -5.98
C HIS A 31 1.08 -11.35 -5.23
N SER A 32 1.16 -10.38 -4.31
CA SER A 32 2.36 -10.13 -3.51
C SER A 32 2.81 -11.34 -2.68
N ARG A 33 1.85 -12.15 -2.20
CA ARG A 33 2.08 -13.30 -1.32
C ARG A 33 2.47 -14.59 -2.07
N ARG A 34 2.35 -14.64 -3.41
CA ARG A 34 2.54 -15.86 -4.22
C ARG A 34 3.88 -16.57 -4.00
N PHE A 35 4.94 -15.83 -3.67
CA PHE A 35 6.27 -16.39 -3.44
C PHE A 35 6.41 -17.06 -2.08
N ALA A 36 5.72 -16.52 -1.06
CA ALA A 36 5.68 -17.10 0.28
C ALA A 36 4.89 -18.43 0.30
N LYS A 37 3.95 -18.61 -0.63
CA LYS A 37 3.15 -19.84 -0.79
C LYS A 37 3.85 -20.97 -1.57
N ARG A 38 5.10 -20.76 -2.03
CA ARG A 38 5.87 -21.81 -2.73
C ARG A 38 6.40 -22.86 -1.75
N ASP A 39 6.79 -24.02 -2.28
CA ASP A 39 7.50 -25.05 -1.53
C ASP A 39 8.86 -25.35 -2.20
N PRO A 40 9.99 -24.90 -1.63
CA PRO A 40 10.11 -24.11 -0.40
C PRO A 40 9.66 -22.63 -0.61
N PRO A 41 9.24 -21.92 0.48
CA PRO A 41 8.92 -20.51 0.42
C PRO A 41 10.09 -19.65 -0.08
N ALA A 42 9.80 -18.67 -0.92
CA ALA A 42 10.80 -17.76 -1.47
C ALA A 42 10.58 -16.34 -0.96
N ALA A 43 11.66 -15.70 -0.49
CA ALA A 43 11.65 -14.28 -0.17
C ALA A 43 11.43 -13.43 -1.44
N SER A 44 10.65 -12.37 -1.32
CA SER A 44 10.41 -11.40 -2.39
C SER A 44 10.31 -10.01 -1.80
N GLY A 45 11.00 -9.03 -2.41
CA GLY A 45 10.86 -7.62 -2.04
C GLY A 45 9.44 -7.09 -2.26
N GLY A 46 8.72 -7.67 -3.22
CA GLY A 46 7.34 -7.32 -3.54
C GLY A 46 6.28 -7.93 -2.62
N TYR A 47 6.64 -8.35 -1.40
CA TYR A 47 5.65 -8.77 -0.40
C TYR A 47 5.02 -7.54 0.24
N LEU A 48 3.70 -7.38 0.11
CA LEU A 48 3.01 -6.19 0.62
C LEU A 48 2.57 -6.37 2.07
N HIS A 49 3.11 -5.52 2.93
CA HIS A 49 2.50 -5.24 4.22
C HIS A 49 1.30 -4.31 4.03
N HIS A 50 0.25 -4.54 4.80
CA HIS A 50 -0.97 -3.72 4.79
C HIS A 50 -1.31 -3.31 6.23
N CYS A 51 -2.22 -2.33 6.38
CA CYS A 51 -2.67 -1.90 7.69
C CYS A 51 -3.39 -3.02 8.45
N ASP A 52 -3.48 -2.86 9.77
CA ASP A 52 -4.18 -3.75 10.71
C ASP A 52 -5.70 -3.80 10.50
N GLN A 53 -6.24 -2.86 9.72
CA GLN A 53 -7.65 -2.81 9.33
C GLN A 53 -7.99 -3.72 8.13
N ILE A 54 -7.01 -4.42 7.55
CA ILE A 54 -7.22 -5.38 6.47
C ILE A 54 -7.08 -6.80 7.00
N VAL A 55 -8.11 -7.62 6.79
CA VAL A 55 -8.08 -9.05 7.13
C VAL A 55 -7.94 -9.85 5.84
N TYR A 56 -6.84 -10.59 5.73
CA TYR A 56 -6.55 -11.46 4.60
C TYR A 56 -6.75 -12.92 5.02
N ASP A 57 -7.48 -13.66 4.21
CA ASP A 57 -7.66 -15.10 4.35
C ASP A 57 -6.59 -15.83 3.55
N ASP A 58 -5.64 -16.47 4.24
CA ASP A 58 -4.55 -17.18 3.59
C ASP A 58 -5.00 -18.44 2.84
N GLU A 59 -6.09 -19.09 3.28
CA GLU A 59 -6.67 -20.28 2.66
C GLU A 59 -7.38 -19.94 1.35
N LYS A 60 -8.26 -18.92 1.37
CA LYS A 60 -8.93 -18.42 0.16
C LYS A 60 -7.99 -17.65 -0.75
N GLY A 61 -6.95 -17.06 -0.18
CA GLY A 61 -6.03 -16.18 -0.89
C GLY A 61 -6.64 -14.82 -1.22
N THR A 62 -7.60 -14.33 -0.45
CA THR A 62 -8.35 -13.09 -0.69
C THR A 62 -8.39 -12.20 0.54
N VAL A 63 -8.64 -10.91 0.34
CA VAL A 63 -9.02 -10.03 1.45
C VAL A 63 -10.47 -10.32 1.82
N ASP A 64 -10.75 -10.57 3.09
CA ASP A 64 -12.11 -10.80 3.59
C ASP A 64 -12.74 -9.49 4.08
N MET A 65 -11.95 -8.62 4.74
CA MET A 65 -12.46 -7.37 5.33
C MET A 65 -11.52 -6.19 5.18
N ILE A 66 -12.12 -5.00 5.10
CA ILE A 66 -11.46 -3.69 5.21
C ILE A 66 -12.24 -2.84 6.22
N ARG A 67 -11.55 -2.34 7.26
CA ARG A 67 -12.13 -1.50 8.35
C ARG A 67 -13.35 -2.16 9.04
N GLY A 68 -13.24 -3.46 9.30
CA GLY A 68 -14.29 -4.24 9.96
C GLY A 68 -15.53 -4.50 9.11
N LYS A 69 -15.51 -4.19 7.82
CA LYS A 69 -16.59 -4.49 6.87
C LYS A 69 -16.11 -5.48 5.81
N PRO A 70 -16.98 -6.38 5.30
CA PRO A 70 -16.65 -7.21 4.16
C PRO A 70 -16.18 -6.36 2.98
N ILE A 71 -15.15 -6.82 2.27
CA ILE A 71 -14.71 -6.13 1.05
C ILE A 71 -15.78 -6.28 -0.04
N VAL A 72 -16.03 -5.20 -0.77
CA VAL A 72 -16.94 -5.17 -1.91
C VAL A 72 -16.09 -4.95 -3.17
N PRO A 73 -16.11 -5.88 -4.16
CA PRO A 73 -15.21 -5.85 -5.31
C PRO A 73 -15.18 -4.53 -6.09
N ASP A 74 -16.36 -3.95 -6.34
CA ASP A 74 -16.52 -2.76 -7.16
C ASP A 74 -16.52 -1.44 -6.35
N GLU A 75 -16.49 -1.51 -5.01
CA GLU A 75 -16.42 -0.32 -4.17
C GLU A 75 -15.00 0.28 -4.21
N LEU A 76 -14.93 1.61 -4.27
CA LEU A 76 -13.67 2.35 -4.25
C LEU A 76 -13.21 2.62 -2.83
N TYR A 77 -12.03 2.14 -2.48
CA TYR A 77 -11.39 2.34 -1.19
C TYR A 77 -10.23 3.31 -1.30
N TRP A 78 -10.16 4.24 -0.35
CA TRP A 78 -9.02 5.13 -0.23
C TRP A 78 -7.81 4.37 0.33
N CYS A 79 -6.76 4.29 -0.48
CA CYS A 79 -5.51 3.62 -0.16
C CYS A 79 -4.32 4.57 -0.32
N SER A 80 -3.39 4.52 0.63
CA SER A 80 -2.11 5.24 0.55
C SER A 80 -0.99 4.25 0.25
N MET A 81 -0.19 4.50 -0.79
CA MET A 81 0.91 3.61 -1.19
C MET A 81 2.03 4.34 -1.93
N PRO A 82 3.22 3.72 -2.08
CA PRO A 82 4.30 4.28 -2.90
C PRO A 82 3.87 4.56 -4.35
N ALA A 83 4.20 5.74 -4.88
CA ALA A 83 3.94 6.12 -6.27
C ALA A 83 4.62 5.15 -7.26
N GLN A 84 5.82 4.67 -6.90
CA GLN A 84 6.60 3.75 -7.73
C GLN A 84 5.90 2.42 -8.00
N PHE A 85 4.92 2.02 -7.17
CA PHE A 85 4.11 0.81 -7.42
C PHE A 85 3.34 0.91 -8.75
N PHE A 86 2.95 2.11 -9.17
CA PHE A 86 2.27 2.36 -10.45
C PHE A 86 3.23 2.47 -11.64
N GLU A 87 4.54 2.50 -11.38
CA GLU A 87 5.62 2.58 -12.37
C GLU A 87 6.26 1.21 -12.64
N GLY A 88 5.91 0.19 -11.87
CA GLY A 88 6.34 -1.19 -12.12
C GLY A 88 7.31 -1.77 -11.09
N ILE A 89 7.68 -1.02 -10.05
CA ILE A 89 8.52 -1.58 -8.99
C ILE A 89 7.83 -2.82 -8.37
N ASP A 90 8.63 -3.86 -8.12
CA ASP A 90 8.18 -5.16 -7.59
C ASP A 90 7.12 -5.92 -8.41
N ASN A 91 6.76 -5.39 -9.59
CA ASN A 91 5.85 -6.01 -10.57
C ASN A 91 4.52 -6.48 -9.95
N HIS A 92 3.82 -5.57 -9.25
CA HIS A 92 2.48 -5.79 -8.73
C HIS A 92 1.44 -5.86 -9.87
N GLN A 93 1.43 -6.98 -10.59
CA GLN A 93 0.79 -7.07 -11.90
C GLN A 93 -0.71 -6.68 -11.90
N PRO A 94 -1.55 -7.09 -10.93
CA PRO A 94 -2.95 -6.64 -10.87
C PRO A 94 -3.10 -5.12 -10.73
N LEU A 95 -2.25 -4.49 -9.91
CA LEU A 95 -2.21 -3.04 -9.74
C LEU A 95 -1.78 -2.35 -11.04
N LEU A 96 -0.77 -2.89 -11.73
CA LEU A 96 -0.26 -2.32 -12.98
C LEU A 96 -1.28 -2.41 -14.11
N GLU A 97 -2.02 -3.52 -14.20
CA GLU A 97 -3.09 -3.66 -15.20
C GLU A 97 -4.24 -2.68 -14.91
N TRP A 98 -4.66 -2.58 -13.65
CA TRP A 98 -5.64 -1.55 -13.26
C TRP A 98 -5.14 -0.13 -13.56
N ALA A 99 -3.87 0.16 -13.29
CA ALA A 99 -3.28 1.48 -13.48
C ALA A 99 -3.23 1.93 -14.96
N LYS A 100 -3.36 1.01 -15.93
CA LYS A 100 -3.50 1.35 -17.36
C LYS A 100 -4.88 1.89 -17.71
N THR A 101 -5.89 1.65 -16.87
CA THR A 101 -7.28 2.06 -17.14
C THR A 101 -7.59 3.47 -16.65
N ILE A 102 -6.70 4.08 -15.87
CA ILE A 102 -6.89 5.39 -15.24
C ILE A 102 -5.98 6.46 -15.84
N ASN A 103 -6.39 7.72 -15.69
CA ASN A 103 -5.52 8.86 -15.99
C ASN A 103 -4.53 9.08 -14.83
N LYS A 104 -3.27 8.65 -15.03
CA LYS A 104 -2.21 8.79 -14.04
C LYS A 104 -1.87 10.25 -13.71
N GLU A 105 -1.95 11.16 -14.68
CA GLU A 105 -1.69 12.59 -14.45
C GLU A 105 -2.69 13.19 -13.46
N GLU A 106 -3.94 12.73 -13.51
CA GLU A 106 -4.96 13.11 -12.55
C GLU A 106 -4.73 12.48 -11.17
N LEU A 107 -4.34 11.20 -11.14
CA LEU A 107 -4.04 10.49 -9.89
C LEU A 107 -2.91 11.15 -9.09
N PHE A 108 -1.87 11.60 -9.79
CA PHE A 108 -0.68 12.22 -9.21
C PHE A 108 -0.70 13.74 -9.24
N ARG A 109 -1.86 14.37 -9.54
CA ARG A 109 -1.97 15.83 -9.71
C ARG A 109 -1.49 16.61 -8.48
N HIS A 110 -1.70 16.05 -7.29
CA HIS A 110 -1.29 16.68 -6.03
C HIS A 110 0.14 16.33 -5.60
N GLY A 111 0.85 15.53 -6.41
CA GLY A 111 2.17 14.99 -6.08
C GLY A 111 2.11 13.97 -4.94
N GLY A 112 3.16 13.17 -4.83
CA GLY A 112 3.35 12.34 -3.64
C GLY A 112 4.02 13.11 -2.51
N ARG A 113 3.86 12.63 -1.27
CA ARG A 113 4.57 13.16 -0.10
C ARG A 113 5.67 12.18 0.32
N PRO A 114 6.91 12.60 0.55
CA PRO A 114 7.96 11.67 0.96
C PRO A 114 7.58 10.92 2.25
N ALA A 115 7.67 9.59 2.26
CA ALA A 115 7.22 8.73 3.35
C ALA A 115 7.82 9.13 4.71
N LYS A 116 9.11 9.52 4.72
CA LYS A 116 9.79 10.02 5.92
C LYS A 116 9.12 11.27 6.50
N VAL A 117 8.74 12.19 5.63
CA VAL A 117 8.09 13.45 6.03
C VAL A 117 6.71 13.16 6.57
N VAL A 118 5.94 12.29 5.90
CA VAL A 118 4.62 11.84 6.39
C VAL A 118 4.72 11.27 7.82
N ILE A 119 5.70 10.44 8.09
CA ILE A 119 5.92 9.85 9.42
C ILE A 119 6.26 10.93 10.46
N VAL A 120 7.18 11.84 10.15
CA VAL A 120 7.57 12.92 11.07
C VAL A 120 6.39 13.84 11.37
N GLU A 121 5.63 14.22 10.35
CA GLU A 121 4.45 15.08 10.51
C GLU A 121 3.37 14.40 11.35
N MET A 122 3.11 13.11 11.12
CA MET A 122 2.14 12.34 11.90
C MET A 122 2.56 12.24 13.37
N PHE A 123 3.83 11.92 13.65
CA PHE A 123 4.34 11.92 15.03
C PHE A 123 4.22 13.31 15.67
N THR A 124 4.55 14.37 14.93
CA THR A 124 4.46 15.75 15.43
C THR A 124 3.01 16.13 15.75
N ALA A 125 2.06 15.77 14.88
CA ALA A 125 0.64 16.02 15.09
C ALA A 125 0.11 15.25 16.31
N ILE A 126 0.46 13.97 16.45
CA ILE A 126 0.09 13.17 17.63
C ILE A 126 0.67 13.80 18.90
N LEU A 127 1.97 14.15 18.91
CA LEU A 127 2.59 14.80 20.07
C LEU A 127 1.88 16.11 20.44
N TRP A 128 1.55 16.94 19.46
CA TRP A 128 0.79 18.16 19.69
C TRP A 128 -0.57 17.89 20.33
N LEU A 129 -1.34 16.93 19.82
CA LEU A 129 -2.63 16.53 20.40
C LEU A 129 -2.51 16.04 21.86
N HIS A 130 -1.37 15.47 22.24
CA HIS A 130 -1.11 15.05 23.62
C HIS A 130 -0.66 16.18 24.54
N MET A 131 -0.20 17.33 24.00
CA MET A 131 0.28 18.46 24.79
C MET A 131 -0.80 19.49 25.14
N GLY A 132 -1.96 19.47 24.47
CA GLY A 132 -3.06 20.42 24.65
C GLY A 132 -2.95 21.63 23.73
#